data_AF-A0A2T6ZPS9-F1
#
_entry.id   AF-A0A2T6ZPS9-F1
#
_cell.length_a   1.000
_cell.length_b   1.000
_cell.length_c   1.000
_cell.angle_alpha   90.00
_cell.angle_beta   90.00
_cell.angle_gamma   90.00
#
_symmetry.space_group_name_H-M   'P 1'
#
loop_
_entity.id
_entity.type
_entity.pdbx_description
1 polymer ?
#
loop_
_entity_poly.entity_id
_entity_poly.type
_entity_poly.pdbx_seq_one_letter_code
_entity_poly.pdbx_strand_id
1 'polypeptide(L)'
;MGNSQSRHKKRRQKEPPAAKPTKKFAKKTKATRAPSPDTVLTRWFDELKGDTDEIMITDSVPWMESLGVSPEGIAFWVIAYWCAAEGRGAIRLKEFMEGMKALGIDSNNSLRRQLPTLLRDVAPGSDRFQKFYWFCYEFFKAADAKYLPLDMACEMFTVLLDERSYSTKWTPPAESNSSLKVKQPITWEKFPHKHAFLEFLGSTPPPTKVITKDQYRQFIPFNEQVDTDFKGYAIETSVWPSLFDQFVTWSKEKQPKDENSMDQSELP
;
A
#
# COMPACT_ATOMS: atom_id res chain seq x y z
N MET A 1 -97.83 55.07 -29.88
CA MET A 1 -97.16 56.18 -29.18
C MET A 1 -97.64 56.21 -27.75
N GLY A 2 -96.73 56.38 -26.77
CA GLY A 2 -97.09 56.88 -25.43
C GLY A 2 -97.04 55.87 -24.27
N ASN A 3 -95.86 55.77 -23.66
CA ASN A 3 -95.53 55.28 -22.31
C ASN A 3 -96.65 55.23 -21.26
N SER A 4 -96.65 54.17 -20.44
CA SER A 4 -96.77 54.35 -18.98
C SER A 4 -96.06 53.25 -18.19
N GLN A 5 -95.33 53.69 -17.17
CA GLN A 5 -94.36 52.96 -16.36
C GLN A 5 -95.01 51.95 -15.42
N SER A 6 -94.37 50.79 -15.21
CA SER A 6 -94.58 49.97 -14.01
C SER A 6 -93.24 49.59 -13.38
N ARG A 7 -93.08 50.01 -12.13
CA ARG A 7 -91.93 49.76 -11.25
C ARG A 7 -91.78 48.26 -10.99
N HIS A 8 -90.59 47.70 -11.19
CA HIS A 8 -90.25 46.37 -10.68
C HIS A 8 -88.98 46.39 -9.80
N LYS A 9 -89.16 45.78 -8.63
CA LYS A 9 -88.28 45.64 -7.47
C LYS A 9 -87.04 44.82 -7.86
N LYS A 10 -85.83 45.36 -7.64
CA LYS A 10 -84.55 44.63 -7.71
C LYS A 10 -84.52 43.52 -6.65
N ARG A 11 -84.65 42.26 -7.06
CA ARG A 11 -84.31 41.08 -6.25
C ARG A 11 -82.80 40.84 -6.38
N ARG A 12 -82.04 41.02 -5.30
CA ARG A 12 -80.63 40.60 -5.20
C ARG A 12 -80.57 39.07 -5.29
N GLN A 13 -79.89 38.55 -6.30
CA GLN A 13 -79.42 37.16 -6.31
C GLN A 13 -78.34 37.01 -5.24
N LYS A 14 -78.45 35.96 -4.42
CA LYS A 14 -77.40 35.53 -3.48
C LYS A 14 -76.37 34.72 -4.26
N GLU A 15 -75.12 35.17 -4.26
CA GLU A 15 -73.97 34.38 -4.68
C GLU A 15 -73.74 33.22 -3.70
N PRO A 16 -73.26 32.04 -4.18
CA PRO A 16 -72.84 30.96 -3.31
C PRO A 16 -71.49 31.29 -2.64
N PRO A 17 -71.20 30.77 -1.43
CA PRO A 17 -69.95 31.08 -0.74
C PRO A 17 -68.74 30.47 -1.44
N ALA A 18 -67.67 31.26 -1.54
CA ALA A 18 -66.40 30.88 -2.12
C ALA A 18 -65.82 29.61 -1.48
N ALA A 19 -65.36 28.68 -2.33
CA ALA A 19 -64.64 27.49 -1.92
C ALA A 19 -63.32 27.86 -1.20
N LYS A 20 -63.10 27.27 -0.03
CA LYS A 20 -61.84 27.41 0.72
C LYS A 20 -60.68 26.83 -0.08
N PRO A 21 -59.49 27.44 -0.06
CA PRO A 21 -58.33 26.92 -0.78
C PRO A 21 -57.90 25.60 -0.15
N THR A 22 -57.94 24.53 -0.93
CA THR A 22 -57.36 23.24 -0.58
C THR A 22 -55.85 23.41 -0.47
N LYS A 23 -55.30 23.20 0.74
CA LYS A 23 -53.86 23.08 0.96
C LYS A 23 -53.37 21.87 0.17
N LYS A 24 -52.74 22.12 -0.98
CA LYS A 24 -51.91 21.13 -1.66
C LYS A 24 -50.80 20.75 -0.69
N PHE A 25 -50.87 19.54 -0.12
CA PHE A 25 -49.71 18.93 0.51
C PHE A 25 -48.67 18.71 -0.59
N ALA A 26 -47.68 19.62 -0.65
CA ALA A 26 -46.48 19.37 -1.42
C ALA A 26 -45.83 18.09 -0.84
N LYS A 27 -45.73 17.03 -1.65
CA LYS A 27 -44.83 15.93 -1.36
C LYS A 27 -43.43 16.54 -1.24
N LYS A 28 -42.91 16.64 -0.02
CA LYS A 28 -41.49 16.92 0.20
C LYS A 28 -40.71 15.80 -0.47
N THR A 29 -40.16 16.05 -1.65
CA THR A 29 -39.01 15.32 -2.15
C THR A 29 -37.95 15.44 -1.05
N LYS A 30 -37.66 14.33 -0.36
CA LYS A 30 -36.52 14.24 0.55
C LYS A 30 -35.29 14.60 -0.30
N ALA A 31 -34.71 15.78 -0.08
CA ALA A 31 -33.38 16.06 -0.56
C ALA A 31 -32.48 14.95 0.00
N THR A 32 -31.92 14.11 -0.88
CA THR A 32 -30.93 13.11 -0.52
C THR A 32 -29.74 13.88 0.03
N ARG A 33 -29.63 13.93 1.37
CA ARG A 33 -28.46 14.46 2.07
C ARG A 33 -27.22 13.75 1.52
N ALA A 34 -26.18 14.53 1.19
CA ALA A 34 -24.93 13.97 0.71
C ALA A 34 -24.45 12.86 1.69
N PRO A 35 -23.96 11.71 1.17
CA PRO A 35 -23.50 10.62 2.02
C PRO A 35 -22.41 11.12 2.96
N SER A 36 -22.41 10.63 4.20
CA SER A 36 -21.36 10.96 5.15
C SER A 36 -20.01 10.39 4.69
N PRO A 37 -18.85 10.95 5.10
CA PRO A 37 -17.53 10.40 4.78
C PRO A 37 -17.42 8.91 5.09
N ASP A 38 -17.94 8.49 6.25
CA ASP A 38 -17.99 7.09 6.66
C ASP A 38 -18.78 6.24 5.67
N THR A 39 -19.94 6.72 5.21
CA THR A 39 -20.74 6.01 4.20
C THR A 39 -20.02 5.89 2.85
N VAL A 40 -19.23 6.89 2.46
CA VAL A 40 -18.42 6.84 1.23
C VAL A 40 -17.32 5.80 1.37
N LEU A 41 -16.57 5.82 2.48
CA LEU A 41 -15.48 4.89 2.73
C LEU A 41 -15.95 3.44 2.90
N THR A 42 -17.06 3.20 3.59
CA THR A 42 -17.62 1.85 3.72
C THR A 42 -18.02 1.30 2.35
N ARG A 43 -18.69 2.10 1.51
CA ARG A 43 -19.03 1.66 0.15
C ARG A 43 -17.81 1.37 -0.70
N TRP A 44 -16.79 2.22 -0.62
CA TRP A 44 -15.55 2.00 -1.34
C TRP A 44 -14.84 0.73 -0.84
N PHE A 45 -14.83 0.47 0.47
CA PHE A 45 -14.31 -0.79 1.02
C PHE A 45 -15.12 -2.00 0.53
N ASP A 46 -16.46 -1.91 0.50
CA ASP A 46 -17.35 -2.97 0.02
C ASP A 46 -17.10 -3.32 -1.46
N GLU A 47 -16.68 -2.35 -2.28
CA GLU A 47 -16.29 -2.56 -3.67
C GLU A 47 -14.92 -3.27 -3.81
N LEU A 48 -14.08 -3.22 -2.78
CA LEU A 48 -12.71 -3.73 -2.80
C LEU A 48 -12.54 -5.07 -2.07
N LYS A 49 -13.37 -5.37 -1.06
CA LYS A 49 -13.25 -6.57 -0.24
C LYS A 49 -13.64 -7.82 -1.04
N GLY A 50 -12.97 -8.93 -0.75
CA GLY A 50 -13.33 -10.24 -1.29
C GLY A 50 -14.46 -10.90 -0.48
N ASP A 51 -14.51 -12.22 -0.56
CA ASP A 51 -15.51 -13.04 0.16
C ASP A 51 -15.31 -13.05 1.68
N THR A 52 -14.12 -12.67 2.17
CA THR A 52 -13.73 -12.75 3.58
C THR A 52 -14.08 -11.53 4.42
N ASP A 53 -14.83 -10.56 3.87
CA ASP A 53 -15.11 -9.26 4.50
C ASP A 53 -13.85 -8.42 4.81
N GLU A 54 -12.74 -8.77 4.15
CA GLU A 54 -11.45 -8.10 4.22
C GLU A 54 -10.92 -7.85 2.80
N ILE A 55 -10.08 -6.83 2.64
CA ILE A 55 -9.34 -6.65 1.38
C ILE A 55 -8.08 -7.51 1.49
N MET A 56 -8.11 -8.70 0.92
CA MET A 56 -6.95 -9.60 0.86
C MET A 56 -5.98 -9.14 -0.22
N ILE A 57 -4.68 -9.38 -0.02
CA ILE A 57 -3.66 -9.12 -1.05
C ILE A 57 -3.99 -9.84 -2.37
N THR A 58 -4.51 -11.07 -2.30
CA THR A 58 -4.89 -11.89 -3.47
C THR A 58 -6.02 -11.27 -4.28
N ASP A 59 -6.95 -10.60 -3.60
CA ASP A 59 -8.15 -10.02 -4.23
C ASP A 59 -7.89 -8.57 -4.68
N SER A 60 -6.78 -7.98 -4.24
CA SER A 60 -6.41 -6.60 -4.52
C SER A 60 -5.83 -6.36 -5.92
N VAL A 61 -5.58 -7.40 -6.71
CA VAL A 61 -4.94 -7.29 -8.04
C VAL A 61 -5.66 -6.29 -8.95
N PRO A 62 -6.99 -6.37 -9.18
CA PRO A 62 -7.70 -5.41 -10.03
C PRO A 62 -7.64 -3.99 -9.46
N TRP A 63 -7.59 -3.87 -8.13
CA TRP A 63 -7.45 -2.57 -7.47
C TRP A 63 -6.07 -1.96 -7.74
N MET A 64 -4.98 -2.72 -7.59
CA MET A 64 -3.61 -2.27 -7.89
C MET A 64 -3.47 -1.85 -9.35
N GLU A 65 -4.01 -2.64 -10.30
CA GLU A 65 -4.05 -2.27 -11.71
C GLU A 65 -4.82 -0.97 -11.94
N SER A 66 -5.98 -0.83 -11.29
CA SER A 66 -6.78 0.39 -11.38
C SER A 66 -6.01 1.61 -10.88
N LEU A 67 -5.09 1.47 -9.93
CA LEU A 67 -4.23 2.53 -9.40
C LEU A 67 -3.02 2.83 -10.30
N GLY A 68 -2.79 2.02 -11.34
CA GLY A 68 -1.66 2.18 -12.27
C GLY A 68 -0.33 1.74 -11.66
N VAL A 69 -0.35 0.75 -10.77
CA VAL A 69 0.84 0.14 -10.15
C VAL A 69 0.89 -1.35 -10.48
N SER A 70 2.06 -1.98 -10.33
CA SER A 70 2.19 -3.43 -10.48
C SER A 70 1.53 -4.12 -9.28
N PRO A 71 0.66 -5.12 -9.51
CA PRO A 71 0.09 -5.96 -8.45
C PRO A 71 1.15 -6.72 -7.64
N GLU A 72 2.28 -7.05 -8.27
CA GLU A 72 3.45 -7.69 -7.65
C GLU A 72 4.38 -6.71 -6.94
N GLY A 73 4.07 -5.40 -6.99
CA GLY A 73 4.83 -4.36 -6.32
C GLY A 73 4.47 -4.19 -4.84
N ILE A 74 5.05 -3.16 -4.21
CA ILE A 74 4.83 -2.89 -2.77
C ILE A 74 3.57 -2.07 -2.46
N ALA A 75 2.80 -1.64 -3.46
CA ALA A 75 1.75 -0.63 -3.28
C ALA A 75 0.66 -1.05 -2.28
N PHE A 76 0.19 -2.31 -2.36
CA PHE A 76 -0.77 -2.84 -1.39
C PHE A 76 -0.20 -2.83 0.03
N TRP A 77 1.08 -3.17 0.18
CA TRP A 77 1.75 -3.29 1.49
C TRP A 77 1.89 -1.91 2.12
N VAL A 78 2.16 -0.89 1.30
CA VAL A 78 2.23 0.51 1.74
C VAL A 78 0.85 1.02 2.14
N ILE A 79 -0.20 0.71 1.38
CA ILE A 79 -1.57 1.08 1.77
C ILE A 79 -1.92 0.41 3.10
N ALA A 80 -1.63 -0.87 3.27
CA ALA A 80 -1.83 -1.60 4.53
C ALA A 80 -1.05 -0.97 5.70
N TYR A 81 0.19 -0.55 5.47
CA TYR A 81 1.02 0.16 6.47
C TYR A 81 0.38 1.47 6.92
N TRP A 82 -0.10 2.28 5.98
CA TRP A 82 -0.77 3.55 6.31
C TRP A 82 -2.16 3.36 6.94
N CYS A 83 -2.81 2.22 6.68
CA CYS A 83 -4.01 1.78 7.39
C CYS A 83 -3.71 1.12 8.75
N ALA A 84 -2.44 0.99 9.14
CA ALA A 84 -2.00 0.30 10.35
C ALA A 84 -2.57 -1.13 10.49
N ALA A 85 -2.62 -1.88 9.38
CA ALA A 85 -3.19 -3.22 9.35
C ALA A 85 -2.42 -4.22 10.22
N GLU A 86 -3.09 -4.91 11.14
CA GLU A 86 -2.39 -5.68 12.19
C GLU A 86 -1.88 -7.06 11.76
N GLY A 87 -2.19 -7.52 10.53
CA GLY A 87 -1.57 -8.70 9.94
C GLY A 87 -2.50 -9.58 9.10
N ARG A 88 -1.94 -10.69 8.59
CA ARG A 88 -2.59 -11.71 7.72
C ARG A 88 -2.71 -11.34 6.25
N GLY A 89 -1.92 -10.38 5.77
CA GLY A 89 -1.94 -10.02 4.35
C GLY A 89 -3.26 -9.36 3.90
N ALA A 90 -4.02 -8.78 4.83
CA ALA A 90 -5.36 -8.24 4.59
C ALA A 90 -5.58 -6.89 5.30
N ILE A 91 -6.52 -6.09 4.80
CA ILE A 91 -6.96 -4.84 5.43
C ILE A 91 -8.43 -4.98 5.84
N ARG A 92 -8.74 -4.74 7.11
CA ARG A 92 -10.10 -4.76 7.65
C ARG A 92 -10.80 -3.42 7.47
N LEU A 93 -12.13 -3.42 7.51
CA LEU A 93 -12.94 -2.21 7.34
C LEU A 93 -12.51 -1.07 8.28
N LYS A 94 -12.31 -1.37 9.56
CA LYS A 94 -11.90 -0.37 10.55
C LYS A 94 -10.56 0.28 10.20
N GLU A 95 -9.57 -0.55 9.87
CA GLU A 95 -8.20 -0.12 9.50
C GLU A 95 -8.23 0.72 8.23
N PHE A 96 -8.95 0.26 7.21
CA PHE A 96 -9.14 0.99 5.96
C PHE A 96 -9.79 2.35 6.21
N MET A 97 -10.89 2.41 6.96
CA MET A 97 -11.58 3.67 7.23
C MET A 97 -10.69 4.63 8.03
N GLU A 98 -10.01 4.15 9.06
CA GLU A 98 -9.14 4.99 9.90
C GLU A 98 -7.94 5.53 9.10
N GLY A 99 -7.27 4.67 8.33
CA GLY A 99 -6.16 5.05 7.44
C GLY A 99 -6.59 6.05 6.37
N MET A 100 -7.66 5.77 5.64
CA MET A 100 -8.13 6.63 4.56
C MET A 100 -8.60 8.00 5.10
N LYS A 101 -9.26 8.04 6.26
CA LYS A 101 -9.59 9.30 6.94
C LYS A 101 -8.35 10.08 7.34
N ALA A 102 -7.35 9.41 7.94
CA ALA A 102 -6.11 10.06 8.38
C ALA A 102 -5.32 10.66 7.19
N LEU A 103 -5.40 10.03 6.01
CA LEU A 103 -4.78 10.51 4.78
C LEU A 103 -5.64 11.52 4.00
N GLY A 104 -6.91 11.72 4.39
CA GLY A 104 -7.86 12.52 3.61
C GLY A 104 -8.14 11.93 2.22
N ILE A 105 -8.14 10.60 2.10
CA ILE A 105 -8.39 9.85 0.88
C ILE A 105 -9.78 9.23 0.96
N ASP A 106 -10.53 9.32 -0.13
CA ASP A 106 -11.94 8.91 -0.21
C ASP A 106 -12.30 8.18 -1.50
N SER A 107 -11.33 8.00 -2.41
CA SER A 107 -11.53 7.38 -3.71
C SER A 107 -10.21 6.92 -4.33
N ASN A 108 -10.29 6.06 -5.34
CA ASN A 108 -9.13 5.70 -6.16
C ASN A 108 -8.44 6.91 -6.78
N ASN A 109 -9.18 7.97 -7.14
CA ASN A 109 -8.60 9.18 -7.72
C ASN A 109 -7.77 9.97 -6.70
N SER A 110 -8.25 10.13 -5.47
CA SER A 110 -7.47 10.78 -4.41
C SER A 110 -6.28 9.91 -3.99
N LEU A 111 -6.46 8.59 -3.93
CA LEU A 111 -5.38 7.64 -3.64
C LEU A 111 -4.27 7.68 -4.69
N ARG A 112 -4.57 7.60 -5.99
CA ARG A 112 -3.56 7.67 -7.07
C ARG A 112 -2.71 8.94 -7.00
N ARG A 113 -3.31 10.07 -6.64
CA ARG A 113 -2.58 11.35 -6.50
C ARG A 113 -1.58 11.32 -5.33
N GLN A 114 -1.94 10.66 -4.24
CA GLN A 114 -1.11 10.59 -3.03
C GLN A 114 -0.11 9.42 -3.05
N LEU A 115 -0.43 8.32 -3.73
CA LEU A 115 0.35 7.07 -3.71
C LEU A 115 1.85 7.25 -4.01
N PRO A 116 2.29 8.04 -5.02
CA PRO A 116 3.72 8.26 -5.24
C PRO A 116 4.44 8.88 -4.02
N THR A 117 3.74 9.72 -3.25
CA THR A 117 4.28 10.28 -2.01
C THR A 117 4.35 9.19 -0.94
N LEU A 118 3.28 8.42 -0.75
CA LEU A 118 3.22 7.34 0.24
C LEU A 118 4.31 6.28 0.02
N LEU A 119 4.58 5.91 -1.24
CA LEU A 119 5.64 4.97 -1.62
C LEU A 119 7.04 5.52 -1.28
N ARG A 120 7.31 6.78 -1.64
CA ARG A 120 8.60 7.44 -1.35
C ARG A 120 8.84 7.57 0.16
N ASP A 121 7.80 7.89 0.92
CA ASP A 121 7.93 8.16 2.36
C ASP A 121 8.30 6.89 3.16
N VAL A 122 8.24 5.71 2.54
CA VAL A 122 8.64 4.42 3.12
C VAL A 122 9.69 3.67 2.29
N ALA A 123 10.21 4.27 1.22
CA ALA A 123 11.26 3.66 0.40
C ALA A 123 12.59 3.60 1.15
N PRO A 124 13.50 2.67 0.80
CA PRO A 124 14.90 2.69 1.24
C PRO A 124 15.50 4.10 1.20
N GLY A 125 16.26 4.48 2.22
CA GLY A 125 16.75 5.86 2.44
C GLY A 125 15.76 6.84 3.09
N SER A 126 14.51 6.44 3.35
CA SER A 126 13.56 7.26 4.12
C SER A 126 13.62 6.94 5.62
N ASP A 127 13.31 7.94 6.45
CA ASP A 127 13.23 7.80 7.92
C ASP A 127 12.18 6.77 8.39
N ARG A 128 11.24 6.37 7.51
CA ARG A 128 10.21 5.37 7.85
C ARG A 128 10.52 3.99 7.32
N PHE A 129 11.52 3.82 6.45
CA PHE A 129 11.82 2.54 5.81
C PHE A 129 11.94 1.42 6.84
N GLN A 130 12.72 1.61 7.91
CA GLN A 130 12.89 0.60 8.95
C GLN A 130 11.55 0.19 9.60
N LYS A 131 10.66 1.15 9.86
CA LYS A 131 9.35 0.88 10.46
C LYS A 131 8.45 0.12 9.49
N PHE A 132 8.46 0.51 8.22
CA PHE A 132 7.71 -0.16 7.16
C PHE A 132 8.23 -1.59 6.93
N TYR A 133 9.54 -1.77 6.85
CA TYR A 133 10.20 -3.06 6.74
C TYR A 133 9.79 -4.00 7.88
N TRP A 134 9.83 -3.53 9.13
CA TRP A 134 9.37 -4.32 10.28
C TRP A 134 7.88 -4.60 10.27
N PHE A 135 7.07 -3.65 9.79
CA PHE A 135 5.65 -3.87 9.60
C PHE A 135 5.39 -5.03 8.63
N CYS A 136 6.08 -5.07 7.49
CA CYS A 136 5.90 -6.13 6.50
C CYS A 136 6.15 -7.53 7.10
N TYR A 137 7.12 -7.67 8.00
CA TYR A 137 7.35 -8.93 8.72
C TYR A 137 6.11 -9.37 9.51
N GLU A 138 5.54 -8.48 10.33
CA GLU A 138 4.33 -8.81 11.10
C GLU A 138 3.11 -8.99 10.19
N PHE A 139 3.06 -8.26 9.08
CA PHE A 139 1.93 -8.29 8.16
C PHE A 139 1.76 -9.64 7.46
N PHE A 140 2.87 -10.26 7.04
CA PHE A 140 2.87 -11.55 6.35
C PHE A 140 3.09 -12.76 7.26
N LYS A 141 3.51 -12.55 8.51
CA LYS A 141 3.66 -13.62 9.50
C LYS A 141 2.29 -14.11 9.96
N ALA A 142 2.12 -15.43 10.03
CA ALA A 142 0.93 -16.02 10.65
C ALA A 142 0.82 -15.61 12.14
N ALA A 143 -0.41 -15.50 12.65
CA ALA A 143 -0.68 -14.94 13.98
C ALA A 143 0.18 -15.57 15.08
N ASP A 144 0.24 -16.91 15.12
CA ASP A 144 0.95 -17.67 16.16
C ASP A 144 2.38 -18.06 15.77
N ALA A 145 2.83 -17.70 14.56
CA ALA A 145 4.18 -18.01 14.11
C ALA A 145 5.20 -17.04 14.71
N LYS A 146 6.43 -17.51 14.93
CA LYS A 146 7.58 -16.69 15.34
C LYS A 146 8.55 -16.41 14.19
N TYR A 147 8.21 -16.86 12.99
CA TYR A 147 9.04 -16.84 11.79
C TYR A 147 8.17 -16.68 10.54
N LEU A 148 8.79 -16.27 9.45
CA LEU A 148 8.24 -16.34 8.10
C LEU A 148 8.68 -17.65 7.43
N PRO A 149 7.82 -18.30 6.64
CA PRO A 149 8.24 -19.29 5.65
C PRO A 149 9.31 -18.69 4.70
N LEU A 150 10.27 -19.52 4.28
CA LEU A 150 11.39 -19.06 3.45
C LEU A 150 10.94 -18.39 2.14
N ASP A 151 9.99 -19.00 1.44
CA ASP A 151 9.42 -18.51 0.19
C ASP A 151 8.83 -17.11 0.36
N MET A 152 8.04 -16.89 1.41
CA MET A 152 7.49 -15.57 1.74
C MET A 152 8.60 -14.55 2.05
N ALA A 153 9.62 -14.94 2.82
CA ALA A 153 10.73 -14.04 3.13
C ALA A 153 11.55 -13.66 1.88
N CYS A 154 11.79 -14.62 0.98
CA CYS A 154 12.46 -14.36 -0.30
C CYS A 154 11.65 -13.40 -1.20
N GLU A 155 10.33 -13.59 -1.27
CA GLU A 155 9.44 -12.66 -1.99
C GLU A 155 9.53 -11.26 -1.40
N MET A 156 9.44 -11.15 -0.08
CA MET A 156 9.56 -9.88 0.62
C MET A 156 10.89 -9.17 0.36
N PHE A 157 12.02 -9.87 0.46
CA PHE A 157 13.32 -9.28 0.12
C PHE A 157 13.42 -8.89 -1.35
N THR A 158 12.82 -9.66 -2.25
CA THR A 158 12.79 -9.37 -3.69
C THR A 158 12.06 -8.06 -3.95
N VAL A 159 10.85 -7.91 -3.41
CA VAL A 159 9.93 -6.81 -3.71
C VAL A 159 10.28 -5.55 -2.90
N LEU A 160 10.58 -5.64 -1.60
CA LEU A 160 10.92 -4.47 -0.76
C LEU A 160 12.20 -3.77 -1.18
N LEU A 161 13.15 -4.53 -1.71
CA LEU A 161 14.51 -4.08 -2.04
C LEU A 161 14.72 -3.99 -3.56
N ASP A 162 13.64 -3.85 -4.33
CA ASP A 162 13.68 -3.51 -5.76
C ASP A 162 13.04 -2.14 -5.98
N GLU A 163 13.80 -1.23 -6.60
CA GLU A 163 13.36 0.13 -6.94
C GLU A 163 12.10 0.11 -7.81
N ARG A 164 11.98 -0.90 -8.69
CA ARG A 164 10.86 -1.03 -9.63
C ARG A 164 9.53 -1.24 -8.91
N SER A 165 9.55 -1.84 -7.72
CA SER A 165 8.36 -2.09 -6.91
C SER A 165 7.71 -0.80 -6.38
N TYR A 166 8.45 0.31 -6.36
CA TYR A 166 8.01 1.63 -5.86
C TYR A 166 7.52 2.56 -6.98
N SER A 167 7.46 2.07 -8.22
CA SER A 167 7.08 2.88 -9.39
C SER A 167 5.57 2.96 -9.59
N THR A 168 5.10 4.13 -10.05
CA THR A 168 3.72 4.36 -10.47
C THR A 168 3.67 4.72 -11.95
N LYS A 169 2.84 4.05 -12.75
CA LYS A 169 2.62 4.39 -14.17
C LYS A 169 1.59 5.52 -14.36
N TRP A 170 0.83 5.84 -13.31
CA TRP A 170 -0.21 6.86 -13.36
C TRP A 170 0.39 8.27 -13.48
N THR A 171 -0.11 9.04 -14.44
CA THR A 171 0.19 10.47 -14.61
C THR A 171 -1.09 11.29 -14.41
N PRO A 172 -1.03 12.43 -13.69
CA PRO A 172 -2.18 13.32 -13.59
C PRO A 172 -2.62 13.81 -14.98
N PRO A 173 -3.92 13.86 -15.29
CA PRO A 173 -4.42 14.60 -16.43
C PRO A 173 -3.89 16.03 -16.38
N ALA A 174 -3.45 16.56 -17.52
CA ALA A 174 -2.85 17.89 -17.66
C ALA A 174 -3.89 19.00 -17.35
N GLU A 175 -4.24 19.18 -16.09
CA GLU A 175 -5.13 20.22 -15.63
C GLU A 175 -4.40 21.18 -14.69
N SER A 176 -4.13 22.36 -15.25
CA SER A 176 -3.82 23.64 -14.63
C SER A 176 -2.60 23.70 -13.70
N ASN A 177 -1.54 24.38 -14.18
CA ASN A 177 -0.66 25.34 -13.47
C ASN A 177 -0.28 25.12 -11.99
N SER A 178 -0.42 23.92 -11.44
CA SER A 178 0.28 23.55 -10.24
C SER A 178 1.68 23.21 -10.69
N SER A 179 2.64 24.06 -10.32
CA SER A 179 4.02 23.60 -10.18
C SER A 179 4.00 22.44 -9.18
N LEU A 180 3.64 21.24 -9.65
CA LEU A 180 4.02 19.98 -9.05
C LEU A 180 5.54 20.04 -9.09
N LYS A 181 6.11 20.62 -8.02
CA LYS A 181 7.55 20.62 -7.73
C LYS A 181 8.01 19.25 -8.15
N VAL A 182 8.93 19.20 -9.13
CA VAL A 182 9.58 17.98 -9.58
C VAL A 182 9.81 17.15 -8.33
N LYS A 183 9.00 16.10 -8.13
CA LYS A 183 9.07 15.31 -6.91
C LYS A 183 10.45 14.71 -6.96
N GLN A 184 11.30 15.11 -6.01
CA GLN A 184 12.68 14.61 -5.93
C GLN A 184 12.62 13.09 -6.07
N PRO A 185 13.40 12.50 -7.00
CA PRO A 185 13.40 11.05 -7.21
C PRO A 185 13.73 10.35 -5.90
N ILE A 186 13.21 9.14 -5.73
CA ILE A 186 13.54 8.31 -4.56
C ILE A 186 15.07 8.13 -4.57
N THR A 187 15.73 8.53 -3.49
CA THR A 187 17.17 8.25 -3.32
C THR A 187 17.29 6.78 -2.94
N TRP A 188 17.69 5.94 -3.89
CA TRP A 188 17.66 4.50 -3.70
C TRP A 188 18.94 4.01 -3.02
N GLU A 189 18.79 3.38 -1.84
CA GLU A 189 19.89 2.67 -1.19
C GLU A 189 20.17 1.35 -1.90
N LYS A 190 21.45 1.09 -2.13
CA LYS A 190 21.88 -0.17 -2.74
C LYS A 190 21.93 -1.25 -1.67
N PHE A 191 21.39 -2.42 -2.00
CA PHE A 191 21.48 -3.64 -1.20
C PHE A 191 22.44 -4.61 -1.89
N PRO A 192 23.76 -4.45 -1.70
CA PRO A 192 24.75 -5.17 -2.50
C PRO A 192 24.69 -6.70 -2.30
N HIS A 193 24.23 -7.15 -1.13
CA HIS A 193 24.11 -8.58 -0.82
C HIS A 193 22.78 -9.19 -1.25
N LYS A 194 21.77 -8.38 -1.62
CA LYS A 194 20.40 -8.84 -1.93
C LYS A 194 20.39 -10.06 -2.85
N HIS A 195 21.00 -9.95 -4.02
CA HIS A 195 20.92 -10.98 -5.06
C HIS A 195 21.64 -12.26 -4.64
N ALA A 196 22.88 -12.13 -4.13
CA ALA A 196 23.66 -13.26 -3.66
C ALA A 196 22.99 -13.96 -2.46
N PHE A 197 22.38 -13.20 -1.56
CA PHE A 197 21.67 -13.75 -0.40
C PHE A 197 20.40 -14.51 -0.82
N LEU A 198 19.61 -13.96 -1.76
CA LEU A 198 18.46 -14.67 -2.32
C LEU A 198 18.87 -15.97 -3.03
N GLU A 199 19.98 -15.96 -3.77
CA GLU A 199 20.54 -17.15 -4.40
C GLU A 199 20.99 -18.19 -3.37
N PHE A 200 21.66 -17.75 -2.29
CA PHE A 200 22.04 -18.60 -1.17
C PHE A 200 20.81 -19.25 -0.52
N LEU A 201 19.78 -18.47 -0.20
CA LEU A 201 18.53 -18.97 0.37
C LEU A 201 17.82 -19.96 -0.58
N GLY A 202 17.93 -19.77 -1.89
CA GLY A 202 17.40 -20.66 -2.93
C GLY A 202 18.27 -21.87 -3.28
N SER A 203 19.40 -22.08 -2.59
CA SER A 203 20.28 -23.24 -2.82
C SER A 203 19.56 -24.56 -2.56
N THR A 204 20.09 -25.66 -3.13
CA THR A 204 19.51 -27.00 -2.95
C THR A 204 20.54 -27.94 -2.30
N PRO A 205 20.33 -28.39 -1.05
CA PRO A 205 19.21 -28.05 -0.17
C PRO A 205 19.27 -26.59 0.34
N PRO A 206 18.14 -25.98 0.71
CA PRO A 206 18.13 -24.62 1.25
C PRO A 206 18.77 -24.61 2.65
N PRO A 207 19.46 -23.52 3.04
CA PRO A 207 20.15 -23.42 4.33
C PRO A 207 19.17 -23.39 5.53
N THR A 208 17.93 -22.98 5.29
CA THR A 208 16.84 -22.97 6.27
C THR A 208 15.51 -23.10 5.55
N LYS A 209 14.44 -23.47 6.26
CA LYS A 209 13.05 -23.45 5.74
C LYS A 209 12.26 -22.21 6.19
N VAL A 210 12.83 -21.43 7.10
CA VAL A 210 12.17 -20.28 7.74
C VAL A 210 13.16 -19.15 8.00
N ILE A 211 12.63 -17.92 8.05
CA ILE A 211 13.37 -16.72 8.47
C ILE A 211 12.76 -16.18 9.75
N THR A 212 13.56 -16.08 10.81
CA THR A 212 13.14 -15.54 12.10
C THR A 212 13.08 -14.01 12.07
N LYS A 213 12.39 -13.41 13.05
CA LYS A 213 12.30 -11.95 13.21
C LYS A 213 13.67 -11.29 13.31
N ASP A 214 14.58 -11.90 14.06
CA ASP A 214 15.93 -11.38 14.23
C ASP A 214 16.70 -11.42 12.91
N GLN A 215 16.74 -12.58 12.23
CA GLN A 215 17.38 -12.72 10.91
C GLN A 215 16.84 -11.73 9.87
N TYR A 216 15.51 -11.55 9.81
CA TYR A 216 14.89 -10.57 8.92
C TYR A 216 15.38 -9.15 9.26
N ARG A 217 15.34 -8.75 10.54
CA ARG A 217 15.74 -7.41 10.97
C ARG A 217 17.22 -7.12 10.76
N GLN A 218 18.08 -8.12 10.94
CA GLN A 218 19.53 -7.98 10.78
C GLN A 218 19.96 -7.90 9.31
N PHE A 219 19.09 -8.25 8.35
CA PHE A 219 19.46 -8.24 6.93
C PHE A 219 19.78 -6.84 6.38
N ILE A 220 19.05 -5.81 6.83
CA ILE A 220 19.30 -4.42 6.41
C ILE A 220 20.63 -3.90 6.98
N PRO A 221 20.88 -3.93 8.31
CA PRO A 221 22.17 -3.55 8.86
C PRO A 221 23.34 -4.37 8.30
N PHE A 222 23.16 -5.67 8.07
CA PHE A 222 24.19 -6.51 7.45
C PHE A 222 24.54 -5.98 6.03
N ASN A 223 23.54 -5.58 5.24
CA ASN A 223 23.78 -5.01 3.92
C ASN A 223 24.57 -3.70 3.94
N GLU A 224 24.43 -2.92 5.01
CA GLU A 224 25.09 -1.63 5.17
C GLU A 224 26.51 -1.74 5.75
N GLN A 225 26.71 -2.70 6.66
CA GLN A 225 27.92 -2.76 7.49
C GLN A 225 28.96 -3.78 7.02
N VAL A 226 28.56 -4.76 6.21
CA VAL A 226 29.45 -5.82 5.75
C VAL A 226 29.85 -5.61 4.30
N ASP A 227 31.15 -5.58 4.03
CA ASP A 227 31.68 -5.46 2.68
C ASP A 227 31.42 -6.72 1.84
N THR A 228 31.22 -6.54 0.55
CA THR A 228 30.94 -7.64 -0.41
C THR A 228 32.10 -8.59 -0.63
N ASP A 229 33.33 -8.18 -0.30
CA ASP A 229 34.51 -9.04 -0.39
C ASP A 229 34.75 -9.86 0.88
N PHE A 230 34.03 -9.55 1.97
CA PHE A 230 34.10 -10.22 3.26
C PHE A 230 35.52 -10.33 3.86
N LYS A 231 36.48 -9.49 3.45
CA LYS A 231 37.89 -9.59 3.88
C LYS A 231 38.06 -9.34 5.37
N GLY A 232 37.22 -8.49 5.96
CA GLY A 232 37.19 -8.22 7.40
C GLY A 232 36.21 -9.09 8.20
N TYR A 233 35.50 -10.02 7.56
CA TYR A 233 34.47 -10.80 8.23
C TYR A 233 35.06 -12.04 8.91
N ALA A 234 35.08 -12.03 10.25
CA ALA A 234 35.51 -13.14 11.08
C ALA A 234 34.30 -13.85 11.70
N ILE A 235 34.05 -15.09 11.25
CA ILE A 235 32.89 -15.90 11.69
C ILE A 235 32.97 -16.19 13.19
N GLU A 236 34.15 -16.47 13.73
CA GLU A 236 34.35 -16.82 15.15
C GLU A 236 33.95 -15.70 16.12
N THR A 237 34.05 -14.44 15.67
CA THR A 237 33.72 -13.25 16.45
C THR A 237 32.49 -12.53 15.91
N SER A 238 31.73 -13.17 15.02
CA SER A 238 30.56 -12.59 14.38
C SER A 238 29.46 -12.36 15.41
N VAL A 239 28.86 -11.16 15.36
CA VAL A 239 27.66 -10.81 16.14
C VAL A 239 26.38 -11.01 15.33
N TRP A 240 26.49 -11.44 14.07
CA TRP A 240 25.36 -11.67 13.19
C TRP A 240 24.74 -13.05 13.44
N PRO A 241 23.46 -13.24 13.12
CA PRO A 241 22.84 -14.56 13.19
C PRO A 241 23.62 -15.57 12.34
N SER A 242 23.72 -16.83 12.80
CA SER A 242 24.51 -17.87 12.13
C SER A 242 24.16 -18.14 10.66
N LEU A 243 22.95 -17.77 10.23
CA LEU A 243 22.53 -17.81 8.82
C LEU A 243 23.41 -16.88 7.94
N PHE A 244 23.82 -15.74 8.47
CA PHE A 244 24.71 -14.80 7.78
C PHE A 244 26.14 -15.34 7.70
N ASP A 245 26.62 -16.03 8.74
CA ASP A 245 27.93 -16.69 8.69
C ASP A 245 27.97 -17.79 7.61
N GLN A 246 26.87 -18.55 7.49
CA GLN A 246 26.71 -19.54 6.41
C GLN A 246 26.68 -18.86 5.04
N PHE A 247 25.97 -17.74 4.91
CA PHE A 247 25.96 -16.94 3.68
C PHE A 247 27.36 -16.45 3.29
N VAL A 248 28.13 -15.91 4.23
CA VAL A 248 29.50 -15.45 3.98
C VAL A 248 30.39 -16.61 3.53
N THR A 249 30.29 -17.77 4.19
CA THR A 249 31.04 -18.98 3.82
C THR A 249 30.72 -19.40 2.39
N TRP A 250 29.42 -19.54 2.07
CA TRP A 250 28.94 -19.88 0.74
C TRP A 250 29.39 -18.87 -0.32
N SER A 251 29.39 -17.57 0.01
CA SER A 251 29.78 -16.54 -0.94
C SER A 251 31.28 -16.54 -1.23
N LYS A 252 32.12 -16.76 -0.19
CA LYS A 252 33.57 -16.92 -0.34
C LYS A 252 33.95 -18.13 -1.19
N GLU A 253 33.22 -19.25 -1.06
CA GLU A 253 33.46 -20.46 -1.87
C GLU A 253 33.15 -20.26 -3.36
N LYS A 254 32.23 -19.35 -3.68
CA LYS A 254 31.87 -19.00 -5.07
C LYS A 254 32.77 -17.96 -5.71
N GLN A 255 33.55 -17.21 -4.92
CA GLN A 255 34.51 -16.28 -5.50
C GLN A 255 35.60 -17.08 -6.23
N PRO A 256 36.01 -16.64 -7.45
CA PRO A 256 37.10 -17.29 -8.14
C PRO A 256 38.34 -17.25 -7.24
N LYS A 257 38.90 -18.43 -6.93
CA LYS A 257 40.17 -18.51 -6.22
C LYS A 257 41.21 -17.81 -7.10
N ASP A 258 41.86 -16.78 -6.58
CA ASP A 258 43.01 -16.17 -7.26
C ASP A 258 44.10 -17.24 -7.40
N GLU A 259 44.16 -17.89 -8.56
CA GLU A 259 45.08 -18.98 -8.89
C GLU A 259 46.47 -18.45 -9.24
N ASN A 260 46.98 -17.45 -8.50
CA ASN A 260 48.25 -16.81 -8.81
C ASN A 260 49.14 -16.53 -7.58
N SER A 261 49.33 -17.55 -6.76
CA SER A 261 50.40 -17.56 -5.75
C SER A 261 51.03 -18.95 -5.57
N MET A 262 51.43 -19.60 -6.66
CA MET A 262 52.33 -20.75 -6.58
C MET A 262 53.01 -20.97 -7.93
N ASP A 263 54.11 -20.24 -8.18
CA ASP A 263 55.33 -20.76 -8.84
C ASP A 263 56.38 -19.65 -9.01
N GLN A 264 57.09 -19.31 -7.93
CA GLN A 264 58.46 -18.74 -8.00
C GLN A 264 59.24 -19.17 -6.76
N SER A 265 59.34 -20.48 -6.56
CA SER A 265 60.30 -21.02 -5.59
C SER A 265 60.72 -22.42 -5.98
N GLU A 266 61.24 -22.59 -7.20
CA GLU A 266 62.13 -23.71 -7.54
C GLU A 266 62.72 -23.51 -8.93
N LEU A 267 63.84 -22.80 -9.02
CA LEU A 267 64.88 -23.18 -9.99
C LEU A 267 66.25 -23.05 -9.29
N PRO A 268 67.00 -24.17 -9.17
CA PRO A 268 68.36 -24.19 -8.64
C PRO A 268 69.38 -23.57 -9.61
#